data_AF-Q52835-F1
#
_entry.id   AF-Q52835-F1
#
_cell.length_a   1.000
_cell.length_b   1.000
_cell.length_c   1.000
_cell.angle_alpha   90.00
_cell.angle_beta   90.00
_cell.angle_gamma   90.00
#
_symmetry.space_group_name_H-M   'P 1'
#
loop_
_entity.id
_entity.type
_entity.pdbx_description
1 polymer ?
#
loop_
_entity_poly.entity_id
_entity_poly.type
_entity_poly.pdbx_seq_one_letter_code
_entity_poly.pdbx_strand_id
1 'polypeptide(L)'
;MSAPMISLESATSQTSLDQLLATAKPSGCTSSSCGVSTKPADVDQAIWAKIKNHPCYSEEAHHYFARMHVAVAPACNIQCNYCNRKYDCANESRPGVVSEKLTPDQALRKVIAVANEVPQLSVLGVAGPGDACYDWKKTKETFERVAGEIHDIKLCISTNGLALPDHVAELVD
;
A
#
# COMPACT_ATOMS: atom_id res chain seq x y z
N MET A 1 -35.30 -19.65 -38.34
CA MET A 1 -33.92 -19.24 -38.65
C MET A 1 -33.15 -19.30 -37.34
N SER A 2 -32.43 -20.39 -37.08
CA SER A 2 -31.63 -20.55 -35.85
C SER A 2 -30.25 -19.95 -36.06
N ALA A 3 -29.82 -19.08 -35.15
CA ALA A 3 -28.46 -18.56 -35.13
C ALA A 3 -27.46 -19.71 -34.83
N PRO A 4 -26.28 -19.76 -35.50
CA PRO A 4 -25.28 -20.78 -35.22
C PRO A 4 -24.62 -20.53 -33.87
N MET A 5 -24.64 -21.53 -32.98
CA MET A 5 -23.89 -21.49 -31.73
C MET A 5 -22.39 -21.63 -32.01
N ILE A 6 -21.60 -20.70 -31.48
CA ILE A 6 -20.14 -20.72 -31.55
C ILE A 6 -19.63 -21.73 -30.51
N SER A 7 -18.89 -22.76 -30.94
CA SER A 7 -18.28 -23.75 -30.05
C SER A 7 -17.21 -23.09 -29.16
N LEU A 8 -17.27 -23.39 -27.86
CA LEU A 8 -16.34 -22.93 -26.83
C LEU A 8 -14.88 -23.33 -27.10
N GLU A 9 -14.65 -24.32 -27.97
CA GLU A 9 -13.31 -24.81 -28.33
C GLU A 9 -12.50 -23.77 -29.10
N SER A 10 -13.15 -22.91 -29.88
CA SER A 10 -12.49 -21.85 -30.67
C SER A 10 -11.86 -20.76 -29.78
N ALA A 11 -12.36 -20.59 -28.55
CA ALA A 11 -11.85 -19.62 -27.58
C ALA A 11 -10.65 -20.16 -26.76
N THR A 12 -10.25 -21.41 -26.95
CA THR A 12 -9.18 -22.07 -26.16
C THR A 12 -7.89 -22.32 -26.94
N SER A 13 -7.63 -21.56 -27.99
CA SER A 13 -6.31 -21.54 -28.64
C SER A 13 -5.27 -20.99 -27.66
N GLN A 14 -4.63 -21.91 -26.92
CA GLN A 14 -3.57 -21.66 -25.96
C GLN A 14 -2.38 -21.04 -26.69
N THR A 15 -2.30 -19.71 -26.69
CA THR A 15 -1.02 -19.05 -26.87
C THR A 15 -0.28 -19.26 -25.55
N SER A 16 0.78 -20.06 -25.56
CA SER A 16 1.54 -20.31 -24.33
C SER A 16 2.15 -19.00 -23.84
N LEU A 17 2.22 -18.85 -22.52
CA LEU A 17 2.84 -17.70 -21.85
C LEU A 17 4.28 -17.47 -22.38
N ASP A 18 4.98 -18.57 -22.69
CA ASP A 18 6.32 -18.57 -23.28
C ASP A 18 6.39 -17.88 -24.65
N GLN A 19 5.33 -17.99 -25.45
CA GLN A 19 5.25 -17.37 -26.79
C GLN A 19 5.00 -15.87 -26.71
N LEU A 20 4.27 -15.41 -25.68
CA LEU A 20 4.08 -13.99 -25.37
C LEU A 20 5.37 -13.37 -24.81
N LEU A 21 6.13 -14.12 -24.00
CA LEU A 21 7.44 -13.68 -23.50
C LEU A 21 8.49 -13.61 -24.61
N ALA A 22 8.46 -14.55 -25.58
CA ALA A 22 9.40 -14.56 -26.70
C ALA A 22 9.15 -13.43 -27.73
N THR A 23 7.92 -12.90 -27.79
CA THR A 23 7.54 -11.81 -28.71
C THR A 23 7.64 -10.42 -28.08
N ALA A 24 7.85 -10.34 -26.77
CA ALA A 24 8.12 -9.10 -26.06
C ALA A 24 9.51 -8.55 -26.44
N LYS A 25 9.55 -7.62 -27.38
CA LYS A 25 10.76 -6.81 -27.62
C LYS A 25 11.05 -5.98 -26.36
N PRO A 26 12.32 -5.83 -25.95
CA PRO A 26 12.68 -4.91 -24.89
C PRO A 26 12.61 -3.50 -25.47
N SER A 27 11.41 -2.91 -25.50
CA SER A 27 11.28 -1.47 -25.57
C SER A 27 11.51 -0.90 -24.16
N GLY A 28 12.71 -1.13 -23.63
CA GLY A 28 13.16 -0.50 -22.40
C GLY A 28 13.37 0.99 -22.65
N CYS A 29 12.92 1.83 -21.72
CA CYS A 29 13.22 3.24 -21.76
C CYS A 29 14.74 3.44 -21.77
N THR A 30 15.24 4.17 -22.78
CA THR A 30 16.66 4.50 -22.97
C THR A 30 17.11 5.70 -22.13
N SER A 31 16.42 6.01 -21.03
CA SER A 31 16.86 7.03 -20.09
C SER A 31 17.81 6.41 -19.07
N SER A 32 19.11 6.59 -19.27
CA SER A 32 20.18 6.24 -18.33
C SER A 32 20.26 7.13 -17.08
N SER A 33 19.21 7.92 -16.81
CA SER A 33 19.17 8.81 -15.64
C SER A 33 17.74 9.00 -15.13
N CYS A 34 17.00 7.92 -14.89
CA CYS A 34 15.86 7.99 -14.00
C CYS A 34 16.38 7.82 -12.57
N GLY A 35 16.81 8.92 -11.94
CA GLY A 35 17.13 8.85 -10.53
C GLY A 35 17.66 10.09 -9.84
N VAL A 36 17.09 10.38 -8.66
CA VAL A 36 17.75 11.12 -7.59
C VAL A 36 18.22 10.11 -6.55
N SER A 37 19.31 9.43 -6.85
CA SER A 37 20.02 8.55 -5.91
C SER A 37 20.79 9.36 -4.85
N THR A 38 20.77 10.68 -4.99
CA THR A 38 21.55 11.62 -4.20
C THR A 38 20.66 12.27 -3.14
N LYS A 39 21.04 12.12 -1.87
CA LYS A 39 20.43 12.84 -0.76
C LYS A 39 20.33 14.34 -1.13
N PRO A 40 19.15 14.96 -1.08
CA PRO A 40 19.04 16.41 -1.27
C PRO A 40 19.89 17.13 -0.22
N ALA A 41 20.60 18.18 -0.62
CA ALA A 41 21.55 18.88 0.25
C ALA A 41 20.90 19.39 1.56
N ASP A 42 19.60 19.68 1.51
CA ASP A 42 18.83 20.33 2.58
C ASP A 42 18.14 19.37 3.55
N VAL A 43 18.29 18.05 3.40
CA VAL A 43 17.60 17.05 4.22
C VAL A 43 18.55 16.46 5.26
N ASP A 44 18.11 16.24 6.50
CA ASP A 44 18.90 15.54 7.50
C ASP A 44 19.14 14.07 7.09
N GLN A 45 20.27 13.47 7.49
CA GLN A 45 20.55 12.06 7.21
C GLN A 45 19.54 11.11 7.86
N ALA A 46 19.08 11.41 9.07
CA ALA A 46 18.09 10.60 9.77
C ALA A 46 16.72 10.61 9.06
N ILE A 47 16.32 11.78 8.55
CA ILE A 47 15.08 11.94 7.78
C ILE A 47 15.21 11.23 6.42
N TRP A 48 16.35 11.39 5.74
CA TRP A 48 16.60 10.74 4.47
C TRP A 48 16.50 9.20 4.56
N ALA A 49 16.99 8.60 5.65
CA ALA A 49 16.89 7.16 5.87
C ALA A 49 15.44 6.65 5.94
N LYS A 50 14.51 7.47 6.45
CA LYS A 50 13.07 7.17 6.47
C LYS A 50 12.42 7.29 5.09
N ILE A 51 12.86 8.28 4.30
CA ILE A 51 12.25 8.64 3.01
C ILE A 51 12.73 7.76 1.85
N LYS A 52 14.05 7.48 1.77
CA LYS A 52 14.69 6.94 0.55
C LYS A 52 14.10 5.62 0.03
N ASN A 53 13.58 4.77 0.93
CA ASN A 53 13.00 3.47 0.58
C ASN A 53 11.47 3.50 0.60
N HIS A 54 10.82 4.65 0.79
CA HIS A 54 9.37 4.75 0.91
C HIS A 54 8.73 5.00 -0.47
N PRO A 55 7.89 4.09 -1.00
CA PRO A 55 7.33 4.20 -2.35
C PRO A 55 6.51 5.46 -2.63
N CYS A 56 6.00 6.12 -1.58
CA CYS A 56 5.16 7.32 -1.74
C CYS A 56 5.96 8.62 -1.78
N TYR A 57 7.22 8.60 -1.35
CA TYR A 57 8.04 9.80 -1.20
C TYR A 57 9.23 9.84 -2.17
N SER A 58 9.60 8.70 -2.76
CA SER A 58 10.68 8.59 -3.73
C SER A 58 10.17 7.92 -5.00
N GLU A 59 10.35 8.60 -6.14
CA GLU A 59 9.99 8.09 -7.47
C GLU A 59 10.74 6.80 -7.80
N GLU A 60 12.03 6.73 -7.46
CA GLU A 60 12.82 5.51 -7.62
C GLU A 60 12.27 4.37 -6.75
N ALA A 61 11.97 4.67 -5.48
CA ALA A 61 11.49 3.66 -4.54
C ALA A 61 10.15 3.08 -4.96
N HIS A 62 9.31 3.86 -5.66
CA HIS A 62 8.03 3.40 -6.18
C HIS A 62 8.15 2.22 -7.18
N HIS A 63 9.30 2.08 -7.85
CA HIS A 63 9.54 1.00 -8.81
C HIS A 63 10.10 -0.29 -8.20
N TYR A 64 10.75 -0.20 -7.03
CA TYR A 64 11.46 -1.33 -6.43
C TYR A 64 10.88 -1.79 -5.10
N PHE A 65 10.32 -0.88 -4.31
CA PHE A 65 9.82 -1.18 -2.97
C PHE A 65 8.29 -1.25 -2.95
N ALA A 66 7.78 -2.17 -2.14
CA ALA A 66 6.36 -2.36 -1.92
C ALA A 66 5.91 -1.70 -0.62
N ARG A 67 4.66 -1.23 -0.62
CA ARG A 67 3.90 -0.81 0.56
C ARG A 67 2.64 -1.66 0.68
N MET A 68 2.25 -1.97 1.91
CA MET A 68 1.01 -2.67 2.20
C MET A 68 0.13 -1.82 3.11
N HIS A 69 -1.17 -1.75 2.84
CA HIS A 69 -2.15 -1.17 3.76
C HIS A 69 -2.95 -2.26 4.46
N VAL A 70 -3.23 -2.08 5.76
CA VAL A 70 -4.12 -2.96 6.54
C VAL A 70 -5.38 -2.21 6.98
N ALA A 71 -6.53 -2.84 6.75
CA ALA A 71 -7.84 -2.26 6.94
C ALA A 71 -8.37 -2.43 8.38
N VAL A 72 -7.69 -1.80 9.34
CA VAL A 72 -7.99 -1.92 10.79
C VAL A 72 -8.79 -0.75 11.37
N ALA A 73 -8.91 0.36 10.62
CA ALA A 73 -9.53 1.61 11.07
C ALA A 73 -10.82 1.91 10.28
N PRO A 74 -11.96 1.23 10.54
CA PRO A 74 -13.19 1.41 9.77
C PRO A 74 -14.00 2.68 10.06
N ALA A 75 -13.82 3.31 11.22
CA ALA A 75 -14.58 4.49 11.64
C ALA A 75 -13.82 5.78 11.34
N CYS A 76 -14.54 6.91 11.26
CA CYS A 76 -13.95 8.21 10.96
C CYS A 76 -14.83 9.33 11.52
N ASN A 77 -14.18 10.43 11.91
CA ASN A 77 -14.76 11.60 12.60
C ASN A 77 -15.20 12.75 11.68
N ILE A 78 -14.93 12.69 10.38
CA ILE A 78 -15.35 13.73 9.41
C ILE A 78 -16.05 13.10 8.22
N GLN A 79 -16.95 13.83 7.56
CA GLN A 79 -17.57 13.40 6.31
C GLN A 79 -17.14 14.33 5.18
N CYS A 80 -16.22 13.88 4.32
CA CYS A 80 -15.86 14.62 3.12
C CYS A 80 -17.00 14.58 2.09
N ASN A 81 -17.20 15.67 1.33
CA ASN A 81 -18.25 15.74 0.31
C ASN A 81 -18.07 14.73 -0.84
N TYR A 82 -16.84 14.27 -1.08
CA TYR A 82 -16.48 13.29 -2.11
C TYR A 82 -16.33 11.86 -1.57
N CYS A 83 -16.55 11.65 -0.27
CA CYS A 83 -16.39 10.33 0.36
C CYS A 83 -17.72 9.59 0.45
N ASN A 84 -17.73 8.31 0.09
CA ASN A 84 -18.83 7.40 0.37
C ASN A 84 -18.34 6.27 1.31
N ARG A 85 -18.96 6.18 2.49
CA ARG A 85 -18.60 5.26 3.58
C ARG A 85 -18.74 3.77 3.27
N LYS A 86 -19.32 3.43 2.12
CA LYS A 86 -19.35 2.06 1.62
C LYS A 86 -17.99 1.59 1.11
N TYR A 87 -17.09 2.52 0.80
CA TYR A 87 -15.76 2.27 0.24
C TYR A 87 -14.67 2.71 1.22
N ASP A 88 -13.45 2.26 0.97
CA ASP A 88 -12.26 2.71 1.67
C ASP A 88 -12.03 4.23 1.47
N CYS A 89 -11.28 4.83 2.38
CA CYS A 89 -11.00 6.26 2.39
C CYS A 89 -10.42 6.71 1.05
N ALA A 90 -11.15 7.57 0.34
CA ALA A 90 -10.78 8.05 -0.99
C ALA A 90 -9.50 8.90 -1.02
N ASN A 91 -9.00 9.34 0.14
CA ASN A 91 -7.76 10.11 0.22
C ASN A 91 -6.51 9.24 0.00
N GLU A 92 -6.56 7.96 0.38
CA GLU A 92 -5.40 7.06 0.31
C GLU A 92 -5.69 5.76 -0.46
N SER A 93 -6.95 5.52 -0.83
CA SER A 93 -7.39 4.39 -1.64
C SER A 93 -8.03 4.87 -2.93
N ARG A 94 -7.91 4.03 -3.97
CA ARG A 94 -8.60 4.26 -5.24
C ARG A 94 -10.12 4.26 -5.00
N PRO A 95 -10.91 5.12 -5.69
CA PRO A 95 -12.36 5.15 -5.52
C PRO A 95 -13.01 3.79 -5.81
N GLY A 96 -13.98 3.39 -4.99
CA GLY A 96 -14.74 2.15 -5.18
C GLY A 96 -14.11 0.89 -4.58
N VAL A 97 -12.92 0.98 -3.98
CA VAL A 97 -12.29 -0.16 -3.28
C VAL A 97 -13.03 -0.43 -1.97
N VAL A 98 -13.24 -1.72 -1.67
CA VAL A 98 -13.81 -2.17 -0.39
C VAL A 98 -12.88 -3.20 0.20
N SER A 99 -12.30 -2.90 1.36
CA SER A 99 -11.48 -3.84 2.11
C SER A 99 -12.28 -4.63 3.14
N GLU A 100 -11.91 -5.90 3.33
CA GLU A 100 -12.34 -6.66 4.49
C GLU A 100 -11.76 -6.03 5.76
N LYS A 101 -12.61 -5.80 6.76
CA LYS A 101 -12.19 -5.22 8.03
C LYS A 101 -11.41 -6.25 8.83
N LEU A 102 -10.20 -5.89 9.24
CA LEU A 102 -9.30 -6.77 9.99
C LEU A 102 -9.26 -6.36 11.46
N THR A 103 -9.09 -7.34 12.35
CA THR A 103 -8.59 -7.10 13.70
C THR A 103 -7.07 -6.89 13.68
N PRO A 104 -6.47 -6.26 14.72
CA PRO A 104 -5.02 -6.12 14.81
C PRO A 104 -4.27 -7.46 14.69
N ASP A 105 -4.81 -8.52 15.30
CA ASP A 105 -4.30 -9.89 15.19
C ASP A 105 -4.31 -10.43 13.76
N GLN A 106 -5.42 -10.22 13.04
CA GLN A 106 -5.54 -10.65 11.64
C GLN A 106 -4.61 -9.84 10.74
N ALA A 107 -4.49 -8.54 10.99
CA ALA A 107 -3.57 -7.66 10.26
C ALA A 107 -2.12 -8.14 10.43
N LEU A 108 -1.68 -8.44 11.66
CA LEU A 108 -0.34 -8.98 11.92
C LEU A 108 -0.06 -10.24 11.10
N ARG A 109 -0.96 -11.24 11.17
CA ARG A 109 -0.78 -12.50 10.43
C ARG A 109 -0.69 -12.27 8.93
N LYS A 110 -1.52 -11.37 8.40
CA LYS A 110 -1.51 -11.01 6.97
C LYS A 110 -0.20 -10.34 6.58
N VAL A 111 0.30 -9.42 7.41
CA VAL A 111 1.57 -8.72 7.16
C VAL A 111 2.73 -9.71 7.16
N ILE A 112 2.80 -10.62 8.15
CA ILE A 112 3.84 -11.66 8.20
C ILE A 112 3.79 -12.54 6.96
N ALA A 113 2.60 -12.99 6.54
CA ALA A 113 2.45 -13.80 5.35
C ALA A 113 2.97 -13.07 4.10
N VAL A 114 2.59 -11.80 3.91
CA VAL A 114 3.05 -11.01 2.75
C VAL A 114 4.54 -10.70 2.83
N ALA A 115 5.08 -10.42 4.01
CA ALA A 115 6.51 -10.15 4.20
C ALA A 115 7.38 -11.36 3.83
N ASN A 116 6.89 -12.58 4.08
CA ASN A 116 7.59 -13.81 3.70
C ASN A 116 7.57 -14.07 2.18
N GLU A 117 6.55 -13.59 1.47
CA GLU A 117 6.41 -13.76 0.01
C GLU A 117 7.02 -12.61 -0.81
N VAL A 118 7.06 -11.40 -0.24
CA VAL A 118 7.47 -10.18 -0.93
C VAL A 118 8.67 -9.55 -0.22
N PRO A 119 9.91 -9.90 -0.61
CA PRO A 119 11.13 -9.35 0.00
C PRO A 119 11.27 -7.83 -0.13
N GLN A 120 10.57 -7.24 -1.10
CA GLN A 120 10.59 -5.79 -1.35
C GLN A 120 9.62 -5.01 -0.44
N LEU A 121 8.86 -5.69 0.44
CA LEU A 121 7.97 -5.03 1.37
C LEU A 121 8.78 -4.19 2.37
N SER A 122 8.65 -2.86 2.25
CA SER A 122 9.45 -1.91 3.02
C SER A 122 8.61 -1.05 3.97
N VAL A 123 7.30 -0.95 3.70
CA VAL A 123 6.38 -0.04 4.39
C VAL A 123 5.08 -0.75 4.70
N LEU A 124 4.64 -0.65 5.95
CA LEU A 124 3.29 -0.96 6.38
C LEU A 124 2.54 0.32 6.71
N GLY A 125 1.34 0.48 6.16
CA GLY A 125 0.46 1.61 6.39
C GLY A 125 -0.89 1.23 7.01
N VAL A 126 -1.44 2.10 7.86
CA VAL A 126 -2.88 2.10 8.18
C VAL A 126 -3.51 3.32 7.50
N ALA A 127 -4.41 3.06 6.54
CA ALA A 127 -4.92 4.06 5.61
C ALA A 127 -6.47 4.17 5.57
N GLY A 128 -7.17 3.40 6.39
CA GLY A 128 -8.63 3.34 6.39
C GLY A 128 -9.15 1.94 6.69
N PRO A 129 -10.42 1.60 6.37
CA PRO A 129 -11.36 2.31 5.48
C PRO A 129 -11.83 3.72 5.91
N GLY A 130 -11.74 4.04 7.19
CA GLY A 130 -12.06 5.33 7.80
C GLY A 130 -10.81 6.19 8.03
N ASP A 131 -10.58 6.62 9.27
CA ASP A 131 -9.43 7.42 9.68
C ASP A 131 -8.62 6.71 10.77
N ALA A 132 -7.30 6.60 10.55
CA ALA A 132 -6.42 5.83 11.41
C ALA A 132 -6.20 6.45 12.79
N CYS A 133 -6.16 7.79 12.89
CA CYS A 133 -6.04 8.50 14.16
C CYS A 133 -7.37 8.55 14.93
N TYR A 134 -8.51 8.48 14.25
CA TYR A 134 -9.79 8.36 14.93
C TYR A 134 -9.98 6.97 15.57
N ASP A 135 -9.67 5.90 14.83
CA ASP A 135 -9.69 4.52 15.35
C ASP A 135 -8.35 4.14 16.02
N TRP A 136 -7.77 5.07 16.80
CA TRP A 136 -6.39 4.99 17.28
C TRP A 136 -6.04 3.69 18.01
N LYS A 137 -6.92 3.21 18.90
CA LYS A 137 -6.68 2.00 19.69
C LYS A 137 -6.30 0.81 18.81
N LYS A 138 -7.01 0.60 17.70
CA LYS A 138 -6.73 -0.52 16.78
C LYS A 138 -5.49 -0.27 15.94
N THR A 139 -5.32 0.98 15.47
CA THR A 139 -4.16 1.41 14.71
C THR A 139 -2.87 1.20 15.51
N LYS A 140 -2.82 1.73 16.74
CA LYS A 140 -1.68 1.60 17.65
C LYS A 140 -1.37 0.15 17.96
N GLU A 141 -2.37 -0.63 18.37
CA GLU A 141 -2.18 -2.05 18.67
C GLU A 141 -1.62 -2.82 17.46
N THR A 142 -2.06 -2.48 16.24
CA THR A 142 -1.53 -3.10 15.01
C THR A 142 -0.06 -2.73 14.80
N PHE A 143 0.30 -1.46 15.00
CA PHE A 143 1.67 -1.00 14.87
C PHE A 143 2.60 -1.61 15.91
N GLU A 144 2.23 -1.62 17.18
CA GLU A 144 3.02 -2.23 18.26
C GLU A 144 3.30 -3.70 17.98
N ARG A 145 2.26 -4.45 17.57
CA ARG A 145 2.39 -5.88 17.22
C ARG A 145 3.31 -6.11 16.04
N VAL A 146 3.17 -5.33 14.96
CA VAL A 146 4.02 -5.49 13.78
C VAL A 146 5.45 -5.07 14.07
N ALA A 147 5.67 -3.96 14.78
CA ALA A 147 7.00 -3.51 15.19
C ALA A 147 7.71 -4.52 16.09
N GLY A 148 6.96 -5.29 16.88
CA GLY A 148 7.49 -6.38 17.71
C GLY A 148 7.98 -7.60 16.92
N GLU A 149 7.40 -7.88 15.75
CA GLU A 149 7.72 -9.07 14.93
C GLU A 149 8.61 -8.76 13.72
N ILE A 150 8.46 -7.56 13.13
CA ILE A 150 9.14 -7.15 11.89
C ILE A 150 9.83 -5.80 12.14
N HIS A 151 11.05 -5.83 12.65
CA HIS A 151 11.75 -4.61 13.08
C HIS A 151 12.25 -3.71 11.95
N ASP A 152 12.44 -4.23 10.73
CA ASP A 152 12.98 -3.45 9.59
C ASP A 152 11.90 -2.75 8.74
N ILE A 153 10.62 -2.99 9.04
CA ILE A 153 9.51 -2.37 8.30
C ILE A 153 9.26 -0.95 8.78
N LYS A 154 9.04 -0.03 7.84
CA LYS A 154 8.66 1.35 8.17
C LYS A 154 7.16 1.41 8.39
N LEU A 155 6.75 2.03 9.49
CA LEU A 155 5.35 2.28 9.78
C LEU A 155 4.91 3.62 9.20
N CYS A 156 3.75 3.64 8.56
CA CYS A 156 3.16 4.81 7.92
C CYS A 156 1.68 4.91 8.31
N ILE A 157 1.17 6.14 8.38
CA ILE A 157 -0.23 6.39 8.74
C ILE A 157 -0.80 7.46 7.82
N SER A 158 -2.05 7.26 7.39
CA SER A 158 -2.83 8.30 6.73
C SER A 158 -3.93 8.78 7.65
N THR A 159 -4.05 10.10 7.81
CA THR A 159 -5.09 10.71 8.63
C THR A 159 -5.58 12.01 8.01
N ASN A 160 -6.85 12.35 8.29
CA ASN A 160 -7.41 13.66 8.02
C ASN A 160 -6.89 14.78 8.95
N GLY A 161 -6.17 14.41 10.01
CA GLY A 161 -5.49 15.33 10.91
C GLY A 161 -6.31 15.83 12.11
N LEU A 162 -7.63 15.60 12.15
CA LEU A 162 -8.49 16.13 13.23
C LEU A 162 -8.14 15.55 14.61
N ALA A 163 -7.78 14.26 14.67
CA ALA A 163 -7.39 13.56 15.90
C ALA A 163 -5.87 13.41 16.06
N LEU A 164 -5.07 13.96 15.12
CA LEU A 164 -3.61 13.82 15.15
C LEU A 164 -2.96 14.46 16.39
N PRO A 165 -3.36 15.67 16.84
CA PRO A 165 -2.74 16.31 18.01
C PRO A 165 -2.82 15.47 19.29
N ASP A 166 -3.87 14.66 19.45
CA ASP A 166 -4.10 13.83 20.64
C ASP A 166 -3.18 12.59 20.68
N HIS A 167 -2.66 12.17 19.52
CA HIS A 167 -1.92 10.91 19.35
C HIS A 167 -0.48 11.10 18.86
N VAL A 168 -0.06 12.35 18.59
CA VAL A 168 1.26 12.64 18.02
C VAL A 168 2.41 12.18 18.93
N ALA A 169 2.27 12.31 20.25
CA ALA A 169 3.30 11.87 21.19
C ALA A 169 3.51 10.35 21.08
N GLU A 170 2.41 9.59 21.07
CA GLU A 170 2.44 8.13 20.94
C GLU A 170 2.93 7.64 19.56
N LEU A 171 2.90 8.48 18.52
CA LEU A 171 3.43 8.17 17.19
C LEU A 171 4.93 8.40 17.06
N VAL A 172 5.49 9.26 17.91
CA VAL A 172 6.92 9.61 17.88
C VAL A 172 7.75 8.62 18.70
N ASP A 173 7.16 8.05 19.74
CA ASP A 173 7.75 7.00 20.59
C ASP A 173 7.95 5.67 19.85
#